data_AF-A0A485LE25-F1
#
_entry.id   AF-A0A485LE25-F1
#
_cell.length_a   1.000
_cell.length_b   1.000
_cell.length_c   1.000
_cell.angle_alpha   90.00
_cell.angle_beta   90.00
_cell.angle_gamma   90.00
#
_symmetry.space_group_name_H-M   'P 1'
#
loop_
_entity.id
_entity.type
_entity.pdbx_description
1 polymer ?
#
loop_
_entity_poly.entity_id
_entity_poly.type
_entity_poly.pdbx_seq_one_letter_code
_entity_poly.pdbx_strand_id
1 'polypeptide(L)'
;MGPKKKKVKGKKGSLESFKAAKSIAEKRKSLASLFETMTQLNDNQIQYLQRAMLEVQVEELTNQVTTMQQAREATKADMARQLSDRDMVIADLKGDVMRFETYLRSVDDDASTDRMVENEAHVALRQALTHAQADVADAHARIDDLQAQCKAYESQIEHLLTKQLHTQPTREPTPTTHTTDTTMARVASCESVLPVLLEAIEQCPYSVAIQLDATTAIHHVLKVSRNIPIFVDLGGIDSICKAMDEHGTHAHILLNGGHVMWTLAHSTIGLGALQRHSRVCTVLLTALKRMPLESTKQFSWLFNYIVAALFSIDAISDDRRHVTEDTSEYMESVRLLLCHAPRWLAQAPPTGLVALQAVYKLTTISAPCIDLLLPCFHAWLLPHLATPALQVVCARLVHMHVQRFGVVELSEDFRAAVTATLQSLDTATTHPGLKAELQGIAATWHDHTCEIDDTRRIASAGSLMTSTAESWPVLPSLQRASRRHSDSIVPLAMTSHLIKLSASLPAL
;
A
#
# COMPACT_ATOMS: atom_id res chain seq x y z
N MET A 1 67.87 -63.68 77.70
CA MET A 1 67.37 -62.60 76.80
C MET A 1 68.53 -61.70 76.41
N GLY A 2 68.68 -61.38 75.13
CA GLY A 2 69.62 -60.39 74.61
C GLY A 2 69.36 -60.16 73.11
N PRO A 3 69.08 -58.93 72.64
CA PRO A 3 68.44 -58.68 71.35
C PRO A 3 69.41 -58.62 70.15
N LYS A 4 68.81 -58.87 68.97
CA LYS A 4 69.38 -58.88 67.61
C LYS A 4 70.03 -57.54 67.21
N LYS A 5 71.13 -57.58 66.43
CA LYS A 5 71.57 -56.47 65.57
C LYS A 5 71.20 -56.75 64.11
N LYS A 6 70.20 -56.03 63.59
CA LYS A 6 69.80 -56.01 62.17
C LYS A 6 70.67 -54.96 61.46
N LYS A 7 71.47 -55.36 60.46
CA LYS A 7 72.26 -54.45 59.61
C LYS A 7 71.32 -53.59 58.76
N VAL A 8 71.43 -52.26 58.88
CA VAL A 8 70.73 -51.27 58.05
C VAL A 8 71.48 -51.14 56.71
N LYS A 9 71.04 -51.88 55.68
CA LYS A 9 71.32 -51.59 54.27
C LYS A 9 70.11 -50.81 53.74
N GLY A 10 70.22 -49.50 53.55
CA GLY A 10 69.08 -48.71 53.03
C GLY A 10 69.39 -47.28 52.58
N LYS A 11 70.47 -46.64 53.04
CA LYS A 11 70.67 -45.20 52.84
C LYS A 11 71.40 -44.77 51.55
N LYS A 12 72.06 -45.68 50.80
CA LYS A 12 72.81 -45.31 49.56
C LYS A 12 72.00 -45.43 48.26
N GLY A 13 71.00 -46.32 48.19
CA GLY A 13 70.28 -46.59 46.94
C GLY A 13 69.32 -45.48 46.48
N SER A 14 68.75 -44.71 47.43
CA SER A 14 67.72 -43.70 47.11
C SER A 14 68.29 -42.39 46.55
N LEU A 15 69.60 -42.14 46.68
CA LEU A 15 70.26 -40.93 46.18
C LEU A 15 70.75 -41.12 44.74
N GLU A 16 71.24 -42.32 44.42
CA GLU A 16 71.64 -42.68 43.05
C GLU A 16 70.42 -42.77 42.12
N SER A 17 69.26 -43.18 42.64
CA SER A 17 68.00 -43.21 41.87
C SER A 17 67.51 -41.82 41.47
N PHE A 18 67.69 -40.79 42.32
CA PHE A 18 67.35 -39.40 41.96
C PHE A 18 68.28 -38.86 40.86
N LYS A 19 69.58 -39.14 40.93
CA LYS A 19 70.56 -38.74 39.90
C LYS A 19 70.37 -39.47 38.57
N ALA A 20 69.83 -40.69 38.59
CA ALA A 20 69.57 -41.50 37.40
C ALA A 20 68.20 -41.23 36.74
N ALA A 21 67.31 -40.48 37.41
CA ALA A 21 65.97 -40.18 36.91
C ALA A 21 66.02 -39.21 35.72
N LYS A 22 65.36 -39.58 34.62
CA LYS A 22 65.41 -38.83 33.35
C LYS A 22 64.21 -37.92 33.13
N SER A 23 63.09 -38.20 33.80
CA SER A 23 61.88 -37.35 33.73
C SER A 23 61.60 -36.63 35.04
N ILE A 24 60.97 -35.44 34.96
CA ILE A 24 60.58 -34.64 36.12
C ILE A 24 59.62 -35.42 37.03
N ALA A 25 58.73 -36.23 36.46
CA ALA A 25 57.81 -37.07 37.22
C ALA A 25 58.55 -38.13 38.06
N GLU A 26 59.60 -38.75 37.49
CA GLU A 26 60.47 -39.69 38.22
C GLU A 26 61.32 -38.99 39.28
N LYS A 27 61.84 -37.80 38.98
CA LYS A 27 62.57 -36.97 39.95
C LYS A 27 61.68 -36.60 41.13
N ARG A 28 60.43 -36.17 40.91
CA ARG A 28 59.45 -35.88 41.96
C ARG A 28 59.13 -37.10 42.82
N LYS A 29 58.88 -38.25 42.20
CA LYS A 29 58.56 -39.49 42.90
C LYS A 29 59.74 -39.95 43.76
N SER A 30 60.96 -39.82 43.24
CA SER A 30 62.20 -40.12 43.95
C SER A 30 62.45 -39.14 45.11
N LEU A 31 62.17 -37.86 44.92
CA LEU A 31 62.32 -36.81 45.94
C LEU A 31 61.29 -36.99 47.07
N ALA A 32 60.04 -37.34 46.76
CA ALA A 32 59.01 -37.71 47.74
C ALA A 32 59.41 -38.94 48.59
N SER A 33 59.98 -39.97 47.95
CA SER A 33 60.49 -41.16 48.66
C SER A 33 61.70 -40.86 49.57
N LEU A 34 62.54 -39.89 49.20
CA LEU A 34 63.66 -39.41 50.01
C LEU A 34 63.18 -38.62 51.23
N PHE A 35 62.08 -37.86 51.10
CA PHE A 35 61.44 -37.14 52.20
C PHE A 35 60.84 -38.08 53.25
N GLU A 36 60.17 -39.16 52.81
CA GLU A 36 59.53 -40.13 53.72
C GLU A 36 60.54 -40.96 54.54
N THR A 37 61.76 -41.15 54.04
CA THR A 37 62.75 -42.07 54.63
C THR A 37 63.79 -41.40 55.55
N MET A 38 63.77 -40.07 55.71
CA MET A 38 64.81 -39.32 56.43
C MET A 38 64.28 -38.55 57.66
N THR A 39 64.22 -39.23 58.82
CA THR A 39 63.80 -38.63 60.10
C THR A 39 64.92 -38.03 60.97
N GLN A 40 66.19 -38.07 60.52
CA GLN A 40 67.32 -37.35 61.15
C GLN A 40 68.32 -36.96 60.06
N LEU A 41 68.35 -35.67 59.68
CA LEU A 41 69.20 -35.12 58.63
C LEU A 41 70.38 -34.34 59.25
N ASN A 42 71.58 -34.50 58.67
CA ASN A 42 72.72 -33.61 58.91
C ASN A 42 72.64 -32.41 57.94
N ASP A 43 73.20 -31.24 58.28
CA ASP A 43 73.07 -29.98 57.52
C ASP A 43 73.43 -30.13 56.03
N ASN A 44 74.46 -30.92 55.71
CA ASN A 44 74.85 -31.21 54.33
C ASN A 44 73.76 -31.94 53.51
N GLN A 45 72.95 -32.77 54.17
CA GLN A 45 71.85 -33.49 53.52
C GLN A 45 70.62 -32.60 53.32
N ILE A 46 70.38 -31.67 54.25
CA ILE A 46 69.34 -30.64 54.14
C ILE A 46 69.65 -29.73 52.95
N GLN A 47 70.88 -29.25 52.85
CA GLN A 47 71.31 -28.41 51.73
C GLN A 47 71.20 -29.14 50.38
N TYR A 48 71.50 -30.44 50.33
CA TYR A 48 71.34 -31.24 49.11
C TYR A 48 69.86 -31.40 48.71
N LEU A 49 68.98 -31.70 49.66
CA LEU A 49 67.54 -31.80 49.40
C LEU A 49 66.95 -30.48 48.93
N GLN A 50 67.33 -29.36 49.56
CA GLN A 50 66.92 -28.02 49.13
C GLN A 50 67.36 -27.74 47.69
N ARG A 51 68.61 -28.08 47.34
CA ARG A 51 69.12 -27.93 45.97
C ARG A 51 68.36 -28.81 44.97
N ALA A 52 68.10 -30.07 45.30
CA ALA A 52 67.34 -30.99 44.46
C ALA A 52 65.89 -30.55 44.25
N MET A 53 65.25 -29.98 45.27
CA MET A 53 63.91 -29.39 45.15
C MET A 53 63.90 -28.16 44.25
N LEU A 54 64.89 -27.28 44.41
CA LEU A 54 65.04 -26.10 43.55
C LEU A 54 65.30 -26.51 42.10
N GLU A 55 66.11 -27.52 41.85
CA GLU A 55 66.35 -28.05 40.50
C GLU A 55 65.06 -28.56 39.84
N VAL A 56 64.23 -29.32 40.57
CA VAL A 56 62.93 -29.79 40.06
C VAL A 56 61.94 -28.65 39.82
N GLN A 57 61.91 -27.65 40.72
CA GLN A 57 61.04 -26.48 40.57
C GLN A 57 61.45 -25.60 39.39
N VAL A 58 62.74 -25.38 39.19
CA VAL A 58 63.26 -24.62 38.04
C VAL A 58 62.95 -25.34 36.74
N GLU A 59 63.13 -26.67 36.69
CA GLU A 59 62.81 -27.48 35.50
C GLU A 59 61.29 -27.44 35.19
N GLU A 60 60.43 -27.50 36.21
CA GLU A 60 58.98 -27.37 36.04
C GLU A 60 58.56 -25.98 35.57
N LEU A 61 59.07 -24.91 36.19
CA LEU A 61 58.77 -23.54 35.78
C LEU A 61 59.27 -23.28 34.35
N THR A 62 60.42 -23.83 33.97
CA THR A 62 60.95 -23.74 32.60
C THR A 62 60.02 -24.44 31.60
N ASN A 63 59.49 -25.62 31.95
CA ASN A 63 58.51 -26.33 31.12
C ASN A 63 57.17 -25.60 31.05
N GLN A 64 56.72 -24.95 32.12
CA GLN A 64 55.50 -24.13 32.10
C GLN A 64 55.69 -22.87 31.23
N VAL A 65 56.83 -22.20 31.32
CA VAL A 65 57.13 -21.02 30.49
C VAL A 65 57.19 -21.40 29.01
N THR A 66 57.86 -22.50 28.66
CA THR A 66 57.96 -22.95 27.27
C THR A 66 56.62 -23.36 26.68
N THR A 67 55.78 -24.08 27.44
CA THR A 67 54.42 -24.44 27.01
C THR A 67 53.52 -23.21 26.85
N MET A 68 53.57 -22.27 27.78
CA MET A 68 52.85 -20.99 27.67
C MET A 68 53.32 -20.15 26.48
N GLN A 69 54.62 -20.19 26.17
CA GLN A 69 55.18 -19.49 25.02
C GLN A 69 54.72 -20.11 23.69
N GLN A 70 54.70 -21.44 23.59
CA GLN A 70 54.15 -22.14 22.43
C GLN A 70 52.65 -21.86 22.25
N ALA A 71 51.87 -21.86 23.35
CA ALA A 71 50.45 -21.51 23.29
C ALA A 71 50.23 -20.06 22.84
N ARG A 72 51.08 -19.13 23.29
CA ARG A 72 51.05 -17.71 22.86
C ARG A 72 51.40 -17.56 21.39
N GLU A 73 52.37 -18.30 20.89
CA GLU A 73 52.75 -18.26 19.46
C GLU A 73 51.64 -18.85 18.58
N ALA A 74 50.97 -19.92 19.05
CA ALA A 74 49.82 -20.49 18.36
C ALA A 74 48.64 -19.51 18.28
N THR A 75 48.29 -18.82 19.38
CA THR A 75 47.22 -17.81 19.36
C THR A 75 47.57 -16.60 18.51
N LYS A 76 48.85 -16.18 18.52
CA LYS A 76 49.32 -15.10 17.64
C LYS A 76 49.19 -15.49 16.16
N ALA A 77 49.52 -16.74 15.80
CA ALA A 77 49.37 -17.23 14.44
C ALA A 77 47.90 -17.31 14.01
N ASP A 78 47.00 -17.72 14.92
CA ASP A 78 45.56 -17.77 14.64
C ASP A 78 44.96 -16.37 14.44
N MET A 79 45.31 -15.41 15.30
CA MET A 79 44.91 -14.01 15.13
C MET A 79 45.42 -13.42 13.81
N ALA A 80 46.65 -13.76 13.40
CA ALA A 80 47.19 -13.31 12.12
C ALA A 80 46.41 -13.86 10.92
N ARG A 81 45.93 -15.11 10.97
CA ARG A 81 45.04 -15.67 9.94
C ARG A 81 43.69 -14.95 9.92
N GLN A 82 43.05 -14.77 11.07
CA GLN A 82 41.76 -14.07 11.16
C GLN A 82 41.85 -12.63 10.64
N LEU A 83 42.97 -11.94 10.86
CA LEU A 83 43.21 -10.60 10.30
C LEU A 83 43.34 -10.66 8.77
N SER A 84 44.09 -11.63 8.24
CA SER A 84 44.23 -11.83 6.79
C SER A 84 42.88 -12.13 6.11
N ASP A 85 42.04 -12.97 6.72
CA ASP A 85 40.71 -13.30 6.20
C ASP A 85 39.80 -12.07 6.21
N ARG A 86 39.88 -11.25 7.27
CA ARG A 86 39.16 -9.97 7.35
C ARG A 86 39.63 -8.97 6.30
N ASP A 87 40.92 -8.87 6.05
CA ASP A 87 41.46 -7.98 5.01
C ASP A 87 40.99 -8.37 3.61
N MET A 88 40.85 -9.67 3.33
CA MET A 88 40.27 -10.18 2.09
C MET A 88 38.79 -9.78 1.94
N VAL A 89 37.98 -9.97 2.98
CA VAL A 89 36.57 -9.54 2.97
C VAL A 89 36.44 -8.02 2.79
N ILE A 90 37.31 -7.24 3.44
CA ILE A 90 37.34 -5.78 3.26
C ILE A 90 37.68 -5.40 1.81
N ALA A 91 38.60 -6.11 1.16
CA ALA A 91 38.94 -5.88 -0.24
C ALA A 91 37.77 -6.19 -1.18
N ASP A 92 37.06 -7.29 -0.97
CA ASP A 92 35.88 -7.67 -1.74
C ASP A 92 34.75 -6.65 -1.59
N LEU A 93 34.46 -6.23 -0.36
CA LEU A 93 33.45 -5.20 -0.07
C LEU A 93 33.80 -3.85 -0.71
N LYS A 94 35.07 -3.45 -0.73
CA LYS A 94 35.50 -2.24 -1.46
C LYS A 94 35.27 -2.37 -2.96
N GLY A 95 35.47 -3.57 -3.51
CA GLY A 95 35.16 -3.88 -4.91
C GLY A 95 33.68 -3.76 -5.21
N ASP A 96 32.81 -4.26 -4.33
CA ASP A 96 31.36 -4.13 -4.45
C ASP A 96 30.90 -2.68 -4.37
N VAL A 97 31.42 -1.89 -3.42
CA VAL A 97 31.10 -0.46 -3.32
C VAL A 97 31.46 0.28 -4.61
N MET A 98 32.64 0.03 -5.18
CA MET A 98 33.06 0.61 -6.47
C MET A 98 32.12 0.23 -7.62
N ARG A 99 31.65 -1.02 -7.67
CA ARG A 99 30.67 -1.47 -8.66
C ARG A 99 29.33 -0.73 -8.49
N PHE A 100 28.84 -0.61 -7.27
CA PHE A 100 27.59 0.11 -7.00
C PHE A 100 27.68 1.60 -7.29
N GLU A 101 28.79 2.26 -6.95
CA GLU A 101 29.02 3.66 -7.31
C GLU A 101 29.05 3.86 -8.83
N THR A 102 29.65 2.94 -9.56
CA THR A 102 29.67 2.99 -11.03
C THR A 102 28.26 2.82 -11.61
N TYR A 103 27.49 1.87 -11.07
CA TYR A 103 26.09 1.66 -11.48
C TYR A 103 25.21 2.88 -11.20
N LEU A 104 25.35 3.48 -10.01
CA LEU A 104 24.60 4.69 -9.65
C LEU A 104 24.92 5.85 -10.61
N ARG A 105 26.19 6.06 -10.97
CA ARG A 105 26.57 7.08 -11.96
C ARG A 105 25.94 6.81 -13.34
N SER A 106 25.91 5.55 -13.81
CA SER A 106 25.25 5.24 -15.09
C SER A 106 23.74 5.49 -15.05
N VAL A 107 23.08 5.20 -13.93
CA VAL A 107 21.63 5.47 -13.78
C VAL A 107 21.35 6.97 -13.74
N ASP A 108 22.22 7.78 -13.12
CA ASP A 108 22.09 9.24 -13.13
C ASP A 108 22.29 9.83 -14.53
N ASP A 109 23.25 9.31 -15.31
CA ASP A 109 23.49 9.71 -16.70
C ASP A 109 22.29 9.35 -17.60
N ASP A 110 21.72 8.15 -17.46
CA ASP A 110 20.52 7.71 -18.18
C ASP A 110 19.28 8.57 -17.80
N ALA A 111 19.10 8.88 -16.50
CA ALA A 111 18.02 9.75 -16.06
C ALA A 111 18.16 11.20 -16.58
N SER A 112 19.40 11.67 -16.79
CA SER A 112 19.66 13.00 -17.35
C SER A 112 19.33 13.07 -18.85
N THR A 113 19.60 11.99 -19.59
CA THR A 113 19.31 11.89 -21.03
C THR A 113 17.81 11.74 -21.28
N ASP A 114 17.10 10.94 -20.50
CA ASP A 114 15.64 10.81 -20.58
C ASP A 114 14.93 12.15 -20.32
N ARG A 115 15.39 12.94 -19.33
CA ARG A 115 14.85 14.28 -19.06
C ARG A 115 15.09 15.28 -20.19
N MET A 116 16.19 15.15 -20.93
CA MET A 116 16.43 15.98 -22.12
C MET A 116 15.44 15.65 -23.23
N VAL A 117 15.21 14.36 -23.51
CA VAL A 117 14.26 13.90 -24.52
C VAL A 117 12.83 14.32 -24.17
N GLU A 118 12.44 14.21 -22.89
CA GLU A 118 11.13 14.65 -22.42
C GLU A 118 10.94 16.18 -22.54
N ASN A 119 11.98 16.96 -22.25
CA ASN A 119 11.96 18.42 -22.44
C ASN A 119 11.82 18.81 -23.92
N GLU A 120 12.52 18.14 -24.84
CA GLU A 120 12.37 18.38 -26.27
C GLU A 120 10.95 18.07 -26.76
N ALA A 121 10.36 16.97 -26.29
CA ALA A 121 8.97 16.62 -26.58
C ALA A 121 7.97 17.66 -26.02
N HIS A 122 8.20 18.18 -24.82
CA HIS A 122 7.39 19.25 -24.24
C HIS A 122 7.51 20.57 -25.01
N VAL A 123 8.69 20.92 -25.51
CA VAL A 123 8.88 22.10 -26.36
C VAL A 123 8.12 21.94 -27.68
N ALA A 124 8.17 20.77 -28.31
CA ALA A 124 7.42 20.48 -29.54
C ALA A 124 5.90 20.56 -29.31
N LEU A 125 5.40 19.99 -28.20
CA LEU A 125 3.98 20.09 -27.80
C LEU A 125 3.54 21.54 -27.55
N ARG A 126 4.38 22.37 -26.92
CA ARG A 126 4.07 23.79 -26.73
C ARG A 126 3.99 24.54 -28.06
N GLN A 127 4.89 24.26 -29.00
CA GLN A 127 4.82 24.85 -30.34
C GLN A 127 3.55 24.43 -31.08
N ALA A 128 3.17 23.16 -31.02
CA ALA A 128 1.91 22.67 -31.60
C ALA A 128 0.68 23.33 -30.95
N LEU A 129 0.69 23.51 -29.63
CA LEU A 129 -0.37 24.20 -28.91
C LEU A 129 -0.49 25.67 -29.34
N THR A 130 0.64 26.38 -29.49
CA THR A 130 0.62 27.77 -29.96
C THR A 130 0.08 27.90 -31.39
N HIS A 131 0.36 26.94 -32.27
CA HIS A 131 -0.22 26.91 -33.60
C HIS A 131 -1.73 26.66 -33.56
N ALA A 132 -2.19 25.69 -32.78
CA ALA A 132 -3.62 25.41 -32.61
C ALA A 132 -4.37 26.62 -32.00
N GLN A 133 -3.75 27.35 -31.07
CA GLN A 133 -4.33 28.58 -30.52
C GLN A 133 -4.45 29.69 -31.56
N ALA A 134 -3.47 29.82 -32.46
CA ALA A 134 -3.56 30.77 -33.58
C ALA A 134 -4.70 30.39 -34.54
N ASP A 135 -4.83 29.12 -34.91
CA ASP A 135 -5.92 28.64 -35.77
C ASP A 135 -7.30 28.87 -35.15
N VAL A 136 -7.42 28.69 -33.83
CA VAL A 136 -8.64 28.98 -33.08
C VAL A 136 -8.93 30.47 -33.07
N ALA A 137 -7.94 31.34 -32.91
CA ALA A 137 -8.12 32.79 -32.98
C ALA A 137 -8.62 33.24 -34.37
N ASP A 138 -8.04 32.69 -35.44
CA ASP A 138 -8.48 32.93 -36.82
C ASP A 138 -9.92 32.45 -37.06
N ALA A 139 -10.29 31.30 -36.50
CA ALA A 139 -11.66 30.80 -36.58
C ALA A 139 -12.66 31.70 -35.84
N HIS A 140 -12.30 32.23 -34.67
CA HIS A 140 -13.13 33.20 -33.95
C HIS A 140 -13.31 34.50 -34.74
N ALA A 141 -12.24 35.03 -35.35
CA ALA A 141 -12.34 36.22 -36.20
C ALA A 141 -13.32 36.01 -37.38
N ARG A 142 -13.32 34.82 -38.00
CA ARG A 142 -14.30 34.47 -39.04
C ARG A 142 -15.73 34.39 -38.52
N ILE A 143 -15.93 33.90 -37.29
CA ILE A 143 -17.25 33.87 -36.65
C ILE A 143 -17.76 35.30 -36.43
N ASP A 144 -16.91 36.20 -35.94
CA ASP A 144 -17.26 37.60 -35.73
C ASP A 144 -17.65 38.30 -37.05
N ASP A 145 -16.90 38.05 -38.13
CA ASP A 145 -17.22 38.55 -39.47
C ASP A 145 -18.58 38.03 -39.96
N LEU A 146 -18.86 36.73 -39.78
CA LEU A 146 -20.14 36.13 -40.14
C LEU A 146 -21.29 36.70 -39.30
N GLN A 147 -21.09 36.93 -38.01
CA GLN A 147 -22.10 37.58 -37.16
C GLN A 147 -22.38 39.01 -37.59
N ALA A 148 -21.35 39.77 -38.00
CA ALA A 148 -21.52 41.10 -38.55
C ALA A 148 -22.33 41.08 -39.87
N GLN A 149 -22.06 40.10 -40.74
CA GLN A 149 -22.85 39.88 -41.95
C GLN A 149 -24.30 39.51 -41.65
N CYS A 150 -24.56 38.62 -40.68
CA CYS A 150 -25.92 38.29 -40.24
C CYS A 150 -26.67 39.53 -39.76
N LYS A 151 -26.06 40.37 -38.91
CA LYS A 151 -26.66 41.64 -38.47
C LYS A 151 -26.93 42.60 -39.62
N ALA A 152 -26.04 42.66 -40.61
CA ALA A 152 -26.25 43.45 -41.80
C ALA A 152 -27.46 42.94 -42.60
N TYR A 153 -27.59 41.63 -42.80
CA TYR A 153 -28.76 41.03 -43.45
C TYR A 153 -30.05 41.25 -42.66
N GLU A 154 -30.02 41.12 -41.34
CA GLU A 154 -31.17 41.43 -40.47
C GLU A 154 -31.63 42.87 -40.66
N SER A 155 -30.71 43.84 -40.64
CA SER A 155 -31.05 45.25 -40.88
C SER A 155 -31.57 45.51 -42.29
N GLN A 156 -31.07 44.78 -43.29
CA GLN A 156 -31.53 44.88 -44.68
C GLN A 156 -32.93 44.30 -44.85
N ILE A 157 -33.23 43.18 -44.19
CA ILE A 157 -34.57 42.58 -44.12
C ILE A 157 -35.52 43.53 -43.40
N GLU A 158 -35.13 44.10 -42.27
CA GLU A 158 -35.92 45.08 -41.53
C GLU A 158 -36.22 46.34 -42.36
N HIS A 159 -35.23 46.84 -43.12
CA HIS A 159 -35.41 47.94 -44.05
C HIS A 159 -36.38 47.59 -45.20
N LEU A 160 -36.29 46.38 -45.75
CA LEU A 160 -37.22 45.93 -46.80
C LEU A 160 -38.64 45.72 -46.26
N LEU A 161 -38.79 45.19 -45.06
CA LEU A 161 -40.08 45.01 -44.38
C LEU A 161 -40.73 46.36 -44.07
N THR A 162 -39.98 47.32 -43.52
CA THR A 162 -40.48 48.68 -43.28
C THR A 162 -40.84 49.39 -44.57
N LYS A 163 -40.09 49.20 -45.66
CA LYS A 163 -40.40 49.77 -46.98
C LYS A 163 -41.63 49.13 -47.64
N GLN A 164 -41.84 47.81 -47.48
CA GLN A 164 -43.03 47.11 -47.95
C GLN A 164 -44.29 47.48 -47.15
N LEU A 165 -44.17 47.76 -45.84
CA LEU A 165 -45.26 48.29 -45.01
C LEU A 165 -45.77 49.65 -45.49
N HIS A 166 -44.94 50.45 -46.17
CA HIS A 166 -45.34 51.75 -46.72
C HIS A 166 -45.90 51.67 -48.16
N THR A 167 -45.88 50.51 -48.82
CA THR A 167 -46.18 50.43 -50.27
C THR A 167 -47.13 49.32 -50.74
N GLN A 168 -47.83 48.56 -49.87
CA GLN A 168 -48.89 47.67 -50.36
C GLN A 168 -50.22 47.69 -49.58
N PRO A 169 -51.35 47.64 -50.31
CA PRO A 169 -52.69 47.68 -49.76
C PRO A 169 -53.08 46.34 -49.15
N THR A 170 -53.85 46.42 -48.07
CA THR A 170 -54.42 45.36 -47.25
C THR A 170 -54.93 44.18 -48.09
N ARG A 171 -54.37 42.98 -47.87
CA ARG A 171 -54.99 41.72 -48.28
C ARG A 171 -54.88 40.71 -47.13
N GLU A 172 -56.01 40.10 -46.83
CA GLU A 172 -56.32 39.29 -45.64
C GLU A 172 -55.42 38.05 -45.46
N PRO A 173 -55.22 37.57 -44.20
CA PRO A 173 -54.37 36.43 -43.92
C PRO A 173 -55.09 35.10 -44.09
N THR A 174 -54.41 34.12 -44.69
CA THR A 174 -54.75 32.69 -44.56
C THR A 174 -53.62 32.01 -43.78
N PRO A 175 -53.93 31.10 -42.84
CA PRO A 175 -52.93 30.50 -41.97
C PRO A 175 -52.33 29.25 -42.62
N THR A 176 -51.01 29.17 -42.68
CA THR A 176 -50.28 27.91 -42.77
C THR A 176 -49.28 27.86 -41.63
N THR A 177 -49.60 27.02 -40.65
CA THR A 177 -48.88 26.72 -39.42
C THR A 177 -47.50 26.12 -39.69
N HIS A 178 -46.47 26.76 -39.14
CA HIS A 178 -45.13 26.21 -38.92
C HIS A 178 -45.12 25.35 -37.65
N THR A 179 -44.41 24.22 -37.71
CA THR A 179 -44.26 23.17 -36.69
C THR A 179 -43.14 23.44 -35.67
N THR A 180 -42.73 24.69 -35.45
CA THR A 180 -41.57 25.04 -34.58
C THR A 180 -41.94 25.77 -33.29
N ASP A 181 -43.21 26.13 -33.09
CA ASP A 181 -43.62 26.97 -31.94
C ASP A 181 -43.83 26.20 -30.63
N THR A 182 -43.87 24.86 -30.67
CA THR A 182 -44.31 24.06 -29.51
C THR A 182 -43.26 23.98 -28.39
N THR A 183 -41.97 24.14 -28.69
CA THR A 183 -40.88 24.09 -27.70
C THR A 183 -40.67 25.43 -26.99
N MET A 184 -40.75 26.56 -27.70
CA MET A 184 -40.61 27.89 -27.08
C MET A 184 -41.85 28.32 -26.29
N ALA A 185 -43.06 27.96 -26.75
CA ALA A 185 -44.30 28.30 -26.03
C ALA A 185 -44.42 27.58 -24.67
N ARG A 186 -43.77 26.43 -24.50
CA ARG A 186 -43.82 25.65 -23.25
C ARG A 186 -42.91 26.21 -22.16
N VAL A 187 -41.72 26.69 -22.52
CA VAL A 187 -40.74 27.28 -21.58
C VAL A 187 -41.28 28.56 -20.94
N ALA A 188 -42.09 29.34 -21.67
CA ALA A 188 -42.71 30.57 -21.16
C ALA A 188 -43.83 30.33 -20.12
N SER A 189 -44.34 29.09 -19.99
CA SER A 189 -45.46 28.75 -19.10
C SER A 189 -45.04 28.07 -17.78
N CYS A 190 -43.77 27.68 -17.65
CA CYS A 190 -43.28 26.95 -16.48
C CYS A 190 -42.65 27.91 -15.45
N GLU A 191 -43.26 28.04 -14.27
CA GLU A 191 -42.66 28.75 -13.12
C GLU A 191 -41.33 28.12 -12.63
N SER A 192 -41.02 26.90 -13.09
CA SER A 192 -39.80 26.16 -12.77
C SER A 192 -39.20 25.52 -14.02
N VAL A 193 -37.88 25.62 -14.19
CA VAL A 193 -37.14 25.02 -15.32
C VAL A 193 -36.93 23.50 -15.12
N LEU A 194 -37.22 22.96 -13.93
CA LEU A 194 -37.00 21.55 -13.58
C LEU A 194 -37.65 20.53 -14.53
N PRO A 195 -38.93 20.68 -14.96
CA PRO A 195 -39.54 19.71 -15.88
C PRO A 195 -38.77 19.58 -17.19
N VAL A 196 -38.32 20.71 -17.75
CA VAL A 196 -37.57 20.75 -19.02
C VAL A 196 -36.20 20.09 -18.86
N LEU A 197 -35.52 20.31 -17.72
CA LEU A 197 -34.21 19.70 -17.47
C LEU A 197 -34.30 18.19 -17.25
N LEU A 198 -35.32 17.73 -16.52
CA LEU A 198 -35.56 16.30 -16.32
C LEU A 198 -35.96 15.61 -17.62
N GLU A 199 -36.81 16.25 -18.43
CA GLU A 199 -37.18 15.77 -19.77
C GLU A 199 -35.94 15.68 -20.69
N ALA A 200 -35.03 16.66 -20.63
CA ALA A 200 -33.78 16.61 -21.40
C ALA A 200 -32.88 15.43 -20.99
N ILE A 201 -32.79 15.13 -19.68
CA ILE A 201 -32.07 13.95 -19.17
C ILE A 201 -32.69 12.66 -19.71
N GLU A 202 -34.01 12.57 -19.77
CA GLU A 202 -34.72 11.37 -20.20
C GLU A 202 -34.71 11.16 -21.71
N GLN A 203 -34.83 12.23 -22.49
CA GLN A 203 -34.88 12.17 -23.96
C GLN A 203 -33.50 11.98 -24.58
N CYS A 204 -32.43 12.42 -23.92
CA CYS A 204 -31.07 12.36 -24.43
C CYS A 204 -30.12 11.62 -23.47
N PRO A 205 -30.39 10.35 -23.12
CA PRO A 205 -29.63 9.59 -22.12
C PRO A 205 -28.15 9.44 -22.50
N TYR A 206 -27.84 9.32 -23.79
CA TYR A 206 -26.47 9.08 -24.27
C TYR A 206 -25.67 10.34 -24.61
N SER A 207 -26.30 11.52 -24.59
CA SER A 207 -25.62 12.78 -24.93
C SER A 207 -24.91 13.35 -23.70
N VAL A 208 -23.60 13.12 -23.60
CA VAL A 208 -22.78 13.60 -22.48
C VAL A 208 -22.94 15.11 -22.27
N ALA A 209 -22.99 15.90 -23.35
CA ALA A 209 -23.15 17.35 -23.26
C ALA A 209 -24.49 17.73 -22.61
N ILE A 210 -25.60 17.14 -23.07
CA ILE A 210 -26.94 17.42 -22.53
C ILE A 210 -27.03 16.94 -21.07
N GLN A 211 -26.50 15.76 -20.76
CA GLN A 211 -26.49 15.22 -19.40
C GLN A 211 -25.67 16.10 -18.45
N LEU A 212 -24.51 16.57 -18.90
CA LEU A 212 -23.66 17.47 -18.12
C LEU A 212 -24.35 18.80 -17.86
N ASP A 213 -24.88 19.45 -18.89
CA ASP A 213 -25.53 20.75 -18.76
C ASP A 213 -26.80 20.66 -17.92
N ALA A 214 -27.62 19.62 -18.14
CA ALA A 214 -28.84 19.42 -17.38
C ALA A 214 -28.56 19.10 -15.90
N THR A 215 -27.62 18.20 -15.60
CA THR A 215 -27.25 17.88 -14.21
C THR A 215 -26.60 19.07 -13.49
N THR A 216 -25.81 19.88 -14.21
CA THR A 216 -25.25 21.15 -13.68
C THR A 216 -26.36 22.13 -13.37
N ALA A 217 -27.28 22.37 -14.31
CA ALA A 217 -28.40 23.28 -14.12
C ALA A 217 -29.30 22.84 -12.97
N ILE A 218 -29.64 21.54 -12.86
CA ILE A 218 -30.42 21.00 -11.75
C ILE A 218 -29.70 21.24 -10.41
N HIS A 219 -28.40 20.97 -10.33
CA HIS A 219 -27.62 21.28 -9.13
C HIS A 219 -27.76 22.74 -8.70
N HIS A 220 -27.68 23.69 -9.64
CA HIS A 220 -27.84 25.11 -9.34
C HIS A 220 -29.28 25.49 -8.95
N VAL A 221 -30.28 24.96 -9.65
CA VAL A 221 -31.71 25.23 -9.39
C VAL A 221 -32.12 24.73 -8.00
N LEU A 222 -31.58 23.59 -7.56
CA LEU A 222 -31.86 23.00 -6.25
C LEU A 222 -31.24 23.74 -5.06
N LYS A 223 -30.32 24.69 -5.30
CA LYS A 223 -29.85 25.60 -4.23
C LYS A 223 -30.98 26.47 -3.67
N VAL A 224 -32.06 26.65 -4.43
CA VAL A 224 -33.29 27.31 -3.95
C VAL A 224 -34.21 26.27 -3.35
N SER A 225 -34.36 26.28 -2.02
CA SER A 225 -35.06 25.26 -1.24
C SER A 225 -36.51 24.96 -1.68
N ARG A 226 -37.23 25.96 -2.21
CA ARG A 226 -38.59 25.79 -2.76
C ARG A 226 -38.68 24.83 -3.94
N ASN A 227 -37.57 24.58 -4.63
CA ASN A 227 -37.50 23.70 -5.79
C ASN A 227 -37.32 22.22 -5.41
N ILE A 228 -36.94 21.93 -4.16
CA ILE A 228 -36.68 20.57 -3.68
C ILE A 228 -37.95 19.70 -3.73
N PRO A 229 -39.12 20.14 -3.20
CA PRO A 229 -40.34 19.34 -3.29
C PRO A 229 -40.73 19.06 -4.74
N ILE A 230 -40.68 20.08 -5.60
CA ILE A 230 -41.01 19.96 -7.04
C ILE A 230 -40.11 18.92 -7.71
N PHE A 231 -38.80 18.95 -7.45
CA PHE A 231 -37.86 17.99 -8.01
C PHE A 231 -38.13 16.56 -7.55
N VAL A 232 -38.45 16.37 -6.26
CA VAL A 232 -38.78 15.05 -5.69
C VAL A 232 -40.08 14.53 -6.30
N ASP A 233 -41.11 15.37 -6.40
CA ASP A 233 -42.42 14.98 -6.94
C ASP A 233 -42.36 14.62 -8.43
N LEU A 234 -41.44 15.23 -9.18
CA LEU A 234 -41.18 14.92 -10.59
C LEU A 234 -40.30 13.68 -10.78
N GLY A 235 -39.95 12.93 -9.72
CA GLY A 235 -39.11 11.73 -9.83
C GLY A 235 -37.63 12.04 -10.10
N GLY A 236 -37.17 13.27 -9.84
CA GLY A 236 -35.84 13.71 -10.23
C GLY A 236 -34.69 12.91 -9.60
N ILE A 237 -34.90 12.28 -8.44
CA ILE A 237 -33.90 11.39 -7.81
C ILE A 237 -33.58 10.21 -8.74
N ASP A 238 -34.60 9.60 -9.34
CA ASP A 238 -34.42 8.46 -10.24
C ASP A 238 -33.77 8.88 -11.56
N SER A 239 -34.14 10.05 -12.11
CA SER A 239 -33.52 10.60 -13.31
C SER A 239 -32.02 10.88 -13.10
N ILE A 240 -31.64 11.48 -11.96
CA ILE A 240 -30.21 11.69 -11.62
C ILE A 240 -29.49 10.38 -11.38
N CYS A 241 -30.10 9.43 -10.66
CA CYS A 241 -29.51 8.09 -10.47
C CYS A 241 -29.25 7.39 -11.80
N LYS A 242 -30.20 7.49 -12.74
CA LYS A 242 -30.06 6.93 -14.10
C LYS A 242 -28.92 7.60 -14.87
N ALA A 243 -28.84 8.93 -14.84
CA ALA A 243 -27.75 9.67 -15.49
C ALA A 243 -26.37 9.26 -14.94
N MET A 244 -26.24 9.10 -13.61
CA MET A 244 -25.00 8.64 -12.98
C MET A 244 -24.62 7.21 -13.35
N ASP A 245 -25.60 6.31 -13.46
CA ASP A 245 -25.34 4.91 -13.87
C ASP A 245 -24.91 4.82 -15.34
N GLU A 246 -25.57 5.57 -16.23
CA GLU A 246 -25.29 5.61 -17.67
C GLU A 246 -23.93 6.27 -17.96
N HIS A 247 -23.55 7.29 -17.19
CA HIS A 247 -22.29 8.04 -17.35
C HIS A 247 -21.29 7.75 -16.24
N GLY A 248 -21.14 6.47 -15.90
CA GLY A 248 -20.34 6.00 -14.77
C GLY A 248 -18.85 6.35 -14.79
N THR A 249 -18.30 6.86 -15.90
CA THR A 249 -16.89 7.30 -16.03
C THR A 249 -16.74 8.81 -16.14
N HIS A 250 -17.83 9.58 -16.34
CA HIS A 250 -17.77 11.03 -16.47
C HIS A 250 -17.82 11.71 -15.11
N ALA A 251 -16.64 12.10 -14.62
CA ALA A 251 -16.45 12.70 -13.30
C ALA A 251 -17.42 13.85 -12.99
N HIS A 252 -17.63 14.77 -13.93
CA HIS A 252 -18.50 15.94 -13.71
C HIS A 252 -19.97 15.57 -13.53
N ILE A 253 -20.50 14.62 -14.31
CA ILE A 253 -21.88 14.15 -14.16
C ILE A 253 -22.06 13.47 -12.79
N LEU A 254 -21.10 12.64 -12.40
CA LEU A 254 -21.11 11.97 -11.10
C LEU A 254 -20.99 12.97 -9.93
N LEU A 255 -20.13 13.97 -10.03
CA LEU A 255 -19.98 15.02 -9.03
C LEU A 255 -21.24 15.87 -8.92
N ASN A 256 -21.84 16.27 -10.04
CA ASN A 256 -23.10 17.00 -10.07
C ASN A 256 -24.22 16.19 -9.41
N GLY A 257 -24.34 14.91 -9.76
CA GLY A 257 -25.29 14.00 -9.13
C GLY A 257 -25.05 13.86 -7.62
N GLY A 258 -23.79 13.71 -7.20
CA GLY A 258 -23.40 13.72 -5.79
C GLY A 258 -23.80 15.02 -5.08
N HIS A 259 -23.57 16.18 -5.71
CA HIS A 259 -23.99 17.47 -5.18
C HIS A 259 -25.51 17.64 -5.10
N VAL A 260 -26.27 17.08 -6.06
CA VAL A 260 -27.73 17.03 -5.98
C VAL A 260 -28.16 16.22 -4.76
N MET A 261 -27.64 15.01 -4.58
CA MET A 261 -27.96 14.16 -3.43
C MET A 261 -27.54 14.81 -2.11
N TRP A 262 -26.40 15.49 -2.08
CA TRP A 262 -25.94 16.26 -0.91
C TRP A 262 -26.91 17.41 -0.56
N THR A 263 -27.37 18.19 -1.54
CA THR A 263 -28.37 19.24 -1.33
C THR A 263 -29.68 18.67 -0.79
N LEU A 264 -30.11 17.52 -1.31
CA LEU A 264 -31.32 16.84 -0.83
C LEU A 264 -31.15 16.34 0.61
N ALA A 265 -29.98 15.83 0.99
CA ALA A 265 -29.68 15.37 2.35
C ALA A 265 -29.78 16.49 3.41
N HIS A 266 -29.62 17.76 3.02
CA HIS A 266 -29.79 18.93 3.92
C HIS A 266 -31.25 19.35 4.10
N SER A 267 -32.17 18.83 3.29
CA SER A 267 -33.60 19.15 3.38
C SER A 267 -34.35 17.99 4.04
N THR A 268 -35.28 18.28 4.94
CA THR A 268 -36.13 17.24 5.56
C THR A 268 -36.93 16.45 4.52
N ILE A 269 -37.48 17.14 3.53
CA ILE A 269 -38.23 16.53 2.43
C ILE A 269 -37.29 15.74 1.53
N GLY A 270 -36.15 16.32 1.17
CA GLY A 270 -35.13 15.67 0.33
C GLY A 270 -34.57 14.41 0.98
N LEU A 271 -34.13 14.49 2.24
CA LEU A 271 -33.60 13.37 3.00
C LEU A 271 -34.63 12.25 3.15
N GLY A 272 -35.88 12.61 3.50
CA GLY A 272 -36.97 11.64 3.59
C GLY A 272 -37.26 10.97 2.25
N ALA A 273 -37.04 11.64 1.12
CA ALA A 273 -37.14 11.04 -0.20
C ALA A 273 -35.94 10.12 -0.51
N LEU A 274 -34.71 10.58 -0.25
CA LEU A 274 -33.50 9.77 -0.45
C LEU A 274 -33.54 8.45 0.34
N GLN A 275 -34.00 8.48 1.59
CA GLN A 275 -34.13 7.28 2.43
C GLN A 275 -35.15 6.27 1.89
N ARG A 276 -36.14 6.73 1.11
CA ARG A 276 -37.13 5.86 0.44
C ARG A 276 -36.60 5.26 -0.86
N HIS A 277 -35.61 5.87 -1.50
CA HIS A 277 -35.00 5.35 -2.74
C HIS A 277 -33.85 4.38 -2.44
N SER A 278 -34.14 3.08 -2.47
CA SER A 278 -33.18 2.00 -2.20
C SER A 278 -31.94 2.00 -3.13
N ARG A 279 -32.07 2.61 -4.31
CA ARG A 279 -31.04 2.61 -5.34
C ARG A 279 -29.95 3.67 -5.12
N VAL A 280 -30.24 4.75 -4.37
CA VAL A 280 -29.31 5.88 -4.15
C VAL A 280 -27.96 5.40 -3.62
N CYS A 281 -27.95 4.56 -2.58
CA CYS A 281 -26.71 4.02 -2.02
C CYS A 281 -25.90 3.24 -3.07
N THR A 282 -26.56 2.41 -3.87
CA THR A 282 -25.87 1.58 -4.88
C THR A 282 -25.25 2.45 -5.98
N VAL A 283 -25.95 3.51 -6.41
CA VAL A 283 -25.43 4.46 -7.41
C VAL A 283 -24.24 5.25 -6.86
N LEU A 284 -24.34 5.75 -5.63
CA LEU A 284 -23.24 6.46 -4.97
C LEU A 284 -21.99 5.57 -4.81
N LEU A 285 -22.16 4.31 -4.41
CA LEU A 285 -21.08 3.33 -4.33
C LEU A 285 -20.46 3.03 -5.70
N THR A 286 -21.30 2.90 -6.73
CA THR A 286 -20.86 2.64 -8.10
C THR A 286 -20.09 3.84 -8.66
N ALA A 287 -20.55 5.06 -8.40
CA ALA A 287 -19.86 6.29 -8.73
C ALA A 287 -18.51 6.38 -8.02
N LEU A 288 -18.47 6.14 -6.70
CA LEU A 288 -17.22 6.13 -5.92
C LEU A 288 -16.21 5.12 -6.48
N LYS A 289 -16.69 3.92 -6.85
CA LYS A 289 -15.86 2.88 -7.49
C LYS A 289 -15.31 3.34 -8.84
N ARG A 290 -16.12 3.94 -9.71
CA ARG A 290 -15.74 4.22 -11.11
C ARG A 290 -15.09 5.59 -11.35
N MET A 291 -15.18 6.51 -10.39
CA MET A 291 -14.69 7.88 -10.55
C MET A 291 -13.18 7.98 -10.81
N PRO A 292 -12.69 8.91 -11.64
CA PRO A 292 -11.26 9.18 -11.78
C PRO A 292 -10.59 9.58 -10.45
N LEU A 293 -9.28 9.33 -10.34
CA LEU A 293 -8.49 9.57 -9.12
C LEU A 293 -8.63 11.01 -8.61
N GLU A 294 -8.50 11.99 -9.50
CA GLU A 294 -8.52 13.42 -9.20
C GLU A 294 -9.84 13.87 -8.56
N SER A 295 -10.96 13.30 -9.00
CA SER A 295 -12.29 13.64 -8.49
C SER A 295 -12.74 12.78 -7.31
N THR A 296 -12.05 11.64 -7.07
CA THR A 296 -12.44 10.69 -6.02
C THR A 296 -12.37 11.34 -4.63
N LYS A 297 -11.44 12.28 -4.39
CA LYS A 297 -11.37 13.02 -3.12
C LYS A 297 -12.65 13.81 -2.85
N GLN A 298 -12.99 14.72 -3.77
CA GLN A 298 -14.18 15.56 -3.66
C GLN A 298 -15.46 14.74 -3.51
N PHE A 299 -15.56 13.64 -4.27
CA PHE A 299 -16.71 12.75 -4.17
C PHE A 299 -16.74 11.93 -2.88
N SER A 300 -15.58 11.54 -2.33
CA SER A 300 -15.50 10.84 -1.03
C SER A 300 -16.07 11.70 0.10
N TRP A 301 -15.77 13.00 0.10
CA TRP A 301 -16.37 13.94 1.05
C TRP A 301 -17.90 13.99 0.94
N LEU A 302 -18.42 14.16 -0.28
CA LEU A 302 -19.88 14.15 -0.54
C LEU A 302 -20.51 12.82 -0.10
N PHE A 303 -19.88 11.71 -0.49
CA PHE A 303 -20.32 10.36 -0.18
C PHE A 303 -20.46 10.14 1.32
N ASN A 304 -19.44 10.50 2.11
CA ASN A 304 -19.45 10.32 3.56
C ASN A 304 -20.62 11.07 4.21
N TYR A 305 -20.83 12.31 3.80
CA TYR A 305 -21.94 13.12 4.31
C TYR A 305 -23.29 12.49 3.99
N ILE A 306 -23.51 12.14 2.71
CA ILE A 306 -24.80 11.59 2.26
C ILE A 306 -25.08 10.25 2.95
N VAL A 307 -24.09 9.35 3.03
CA VAL A 307 -24.24 8.04 3.67
C VAL A 307 -24.48 8.20 5.17
N ALA A 308 -23.75 9.07 5.87
CA ALA A 308 -24.00 9.35 7.29
C ALA A 308 -25.44 9.85 7.52
N ALA A 309 -25.92 10.76 6.67
CA ALA A 309 -27.29 11.26 6.72
C ALA A 309 -28.34 10.17 6.46
N LEU A 310 -28.10 9.30 5.46
CA LEU A 310 -29.01 8.21 5.11
C LEU A 310 -29.17 7.17 6.25
N PHE A 311 -28.10 6.90 6.99
CA PHE A 311 -28.10 5.90 8.06
C PHE A 311 -28.23 6.49 9.47
N SER A 312 -28.52 7.79 9.59
CA SER A 312 -28.69 8.50 10.87
C SER A 312 -27.54 8.24 11.85
N ILE A 313 -26.32 8.19 11.33
CA ILE A 313 -25.10 8.19 12.14
C ILE A 313 -24.97 9.62 12.65
N ASP A 314 -24.83 9.80 13.98
CA ASP A 314 -24.71 11.11 14.61
C ASP A 314 -23.82 12.02 13.75
N ALA A 315 -24.45 13.08 13.24
CA ALA A 315 -23.94 13.89 12.15
C ALA A 315 -22.47 14.23 12.40
N ILE A 316 -21.62 13.84 11.45
CA ILE A 316 -20.25 14.35 11.35
C ILE A 316 -20.37 15.87 11.43
N SER A 317 -19.88 16.46 12.53
CA SER A 317 -20.14 17.85 12.84
C SER A 317 -19.72 18.76 11.67
N ASP A 318 -20.59 19.72 11.35
CA ASP A 318 -20.42 20.73 10.30
C ASP A 318 -19.18 21.64 10.48
N ASP A 319 -18.42 21.43 11.56
CA ASP A 319 -17.28 22.25 11.97
C ASP A 319 -15.95 21.85 11.30
N ARG A 320 -15.95 20.83 10.42
CA ARG A 320 -14.73 20.35 9.74
C ARG A 320 -14.37 21.10 8.45
N ARG A 321 -14.57 22.42 8.40
CA ARG A 321 -14.02 23.25 7.29
C ARG A 321 -12.48 23.37 7.33
N HIS A 322 -11.84 22.86 8.39
CA HIS A 322 -10.39 22.80 8.52
C HIS A 322 -9.95 21.46 9.11
N VAL A 323 -10.02 20.37 8.32
CA VAL A 323 -9.18 19.19 8.59
C VAL A 323 -8.13 19.12 7.49
N THR A 324 -6.98 19.69 7.81
CA THR A 324 -5.71 19.42 7.14
C THR A 324 -5.42 17.93 7.24
N GLU A 325 -5.45 17.24 6.10
CA GLU A 325 -4.70 16.02 5.73
C GLU A 325 -5.57 15.15 4.78
N ASP A 326 -5.11 15.03 3.53
CA ASP A 326 -5.72 14.25 2.43
C ASP A 326 -6.04 12.79 2.81
N THR A 327 -5.43 12.26 3.86
CA THR A 327 -5.60 10.91 4.37
C THR A 327 -6.87 10.72 5.19
N SER A 328 -7.44 11.77 5.80
CA SER A 328 -8.57 11.60 6.74
C SER A 328 -9.90 11.27 6.04
N GLU A 329 -10.13 11.82 4.84
CA GLU A 329 -11.41 11.64 4.11
C GLU A 329 -11.57 10.22 3.55
N TYR A 330 -10.49 9.64 3.02
CA TYR A 330 -10.50 8.27 2.52
C TYR A 330 -10.65 7.25 3.66
N MET A 331 -9.99 7.50 4.79
CA MET A 331 -10.11 6.65 5.98
C MET A 331 -11.56 6.60 6.49
N GLU A 332 -12.23 7.75 6.54
CA GLU A 332 -13.63 7.82 6.97
C GLU A 332 -14.56 7.08 5.99
N SER A 333 -14.32 7.25 4.70
CA SER A 333 -15.07 6.54 3.65
C SER A 333 -14.90 5.02 3.79
N VAL A 334 -13.67 4.54 3.96
CA VAL A 334 -13.38 3.12 4.15
C VAL A 334 -14.02 2.59 5.43
N ARG A 335 -14.00 3.34 6.54
CA ARG A 335 -14.69 2.97 7.79
C ARG A 335 -16.19 2.80 7.57
N LEU A 336 -16.84 3.80 6.98
CA LEU A 336 -18.28 3.75 6.69
C LEU A 336 -18.63 2.55 5.81
N LEU A 337 -17.86 2.32 4.74
CA LEU A 337 -18.06 1.18 3.84
C LEU A 337 -17.90 -0.16 4.57
N LEU A 338 -16.84 -0.33 5.37
CA LEU A 338 -16.58 -1.58 6.08
C LEU A 338 -17.60 -1.84 7.21
N CYS A 339 -18.09 -0.79 7.87
CA CYS A 339 -19.14 -0.90 8.88
C CYS A 339 -20.48 -1.37 8.29
N HIS A 340 -20.84 -0.91 7.09
CA HIS A 340 -22.12 -1.23 6.46
C HIS A 340 -22.08 -2.40 5.48
N ALA A 341 -20.89 -2.78 4.97
CA ALA A 341 -20.73 -3.88 4.03
C ALA A 341 -21.36 -5.21 4.50
N PRO A 342 -21.27 -5.66 5.77
CA PRO A 342 -21.92 -6.89 6.21
C PRO A 342 -23.44 -6.85 6.03
N ARG A 343 -24.06 -5.71 6.37
CA ARG A 343 -25.50 -5.50 6.23
C ARG A 343 -25.90 -5.47 4.76
N TRP A 344 -25.13 -4.80 3.90
CA TRP A 344 -25.39 -4.79 2.47
C TRP A 344 -25.19 -6.15 1.84
N LEU A 345 -24.17 -6.92 2.23
CA LEU A 345 -23.97 -8.28 1.74
C LEU A 345 -25.13 -9.21 2.11
N ALA A 346 -25.72 -9.02 3.29
CA ALA A 346 -26.89 -9.80 3.73
C ALA A 346 -28.20 -9.37 3.02
N GLN A 347 -28.41 -8.07 2.81
CA GLN A 347 -29.69 -7.53 2.29
C GLN A 347 -29.72 -7.38 0.77
N ALA A 348 -28.61 -6.97 0.18
CA ALA A 348 -28.42 -6.69 -1.24
C ALA A 348 -26.98 -7.05 -1.66
N PRO A 349 -26.68 -8.34 -1.90
CA PRO A 349 -25.33 -8.82 -2.20
C PRO A 349 -24.57 -8.03 -3.28
N PRO A 350 -25.22 -7.58 -4.39
CA PRO A 350 -24.56 -6.74 -5.39
C PRO A 350 -24.06 -5.40 -4.82
N THR A 351 -24.83 -4.74 -3.95
CA THR A 351 -24.43 -3.49 -3.29
C THR A 351 -23.23 -3.70 -2.37
N GLY A 352 -23.23 -4.80 -1.60
CA GLY A 352 -22.10 -5.17 -0.75
C GLY A 352 -20.82 -5.46 -1.55
N LEU A 353 -20.93 -6.13 -2.71
CA LEU A 353 -19.81 -6.33 -3.63
C LEU A 353 -19.23 -5.00 -4.13
N VAL A 354 -20.09 -4.07 -4.58
CA VAL A 354 -19.65 -2.75 -5.06
C VAL A 354 -19.00 -1.96 -3.93
N ALA A 355 -19.52 -2.05 -2.70
CA ALA A 355 -18.90 -1.44 -1.52
C ALA A 355 -17.48 -1.95 -1.27
N LEU A 356 -17.26 -3.27 -1.30
CA LEU A 356 -15.92 -3.85 -1.16
C LEU A 356 -14.98 -3.47 -2.30
N GLN A 357 -15.49 -3.34 -3.53
CA GLN A 357 -14.71 -2.84 -4.66
C GLN A 357 -14.33 -1.37 -4.50
N ALA A 358 -15.21 -0.55 -3.93
CA ALA A 358 -14.91 0.83 -3.57
C ALA A 358 -13.85 0.90 -2.46
N VAL A 359 -13.95 0.04 -1.43
CA VAL A 359 -12.91 -0.10 -0.39
C VAL A 359 -11.56 -0.44 -1.03
N TYR A 360 -11.51 -1.44 -1.90
CA TYR A 360 -10.29 -1.82 -2.60
C TYR A 360 -9.67 -0.61 -3.32
N LYS A 361 -10.47 0.11 -4.12
CA LYS A 361 -10.01 1.33 -4.78
C LYS A 361 -9.47 2.36 -3.78
N LEU A 362 -10.21 2.70 -2.73
CA LEU A 362 -9.75 3.71 -1.77
C LEU A 362 -8.46 3.29 -1.05
N THR A 363 -8.30 2.00 -0.74
CA THR A 363 -7.06 1.47 -0.15
C THR A 363 -5.87 1.51 -1.11
N THR A 364 -6.10 1.41 -2.43
CA THR A 364 -5.04 1.61 -3.43
C THR A 364 -4.63 3.07 -3.58
N ILE A 365 -5.55 4.00 -3.32
CA ILE A 365 -5.30 5.45 -3.38
C ILE A 365 -4.57 5.92 -2.13
N SER A 366 -5.01 5.46 -0.95
CA SER A 366 -4.50 5.89 0.35
C SER A 366 -4.05 4.68 1.16
N ALA A 367 -2.73 4.44 1.14
CA ALA A 367 -2.12 3.31 1.85
C ALA A 367 -2.47 3.21 3.35
N PRO A 368 -2.63 4.30 4.13
CA PRO A 368 -3.11 4.22 5.52
C PRO A 368 -4.47 3.52 5.69
N CYS A 369 -5.31 3.46 4.65
CA CYS A 369 -6.61 2.78 4.74
C CYS A 369 -6.49 1.27 4.92
N ILE A 370 -5.33 0.67 4.63
CA ILE A 370 -5.08 -0.76 4.81
C ILE A 370 -5.15 -1.13 6.31
N ASP A 371 -4.79 -0.22 7.22
CA ASP A 371 -4.88 -0.42 8.67
C ASP A 371 -6.32 -0.74 9.14
N LEU A 372 -7.34 -0.34 8.37
CA LEU A 372 -8.75 -0.56 8.70
C LEU A 372 -9.27 -1.95 8.32
N LEU A 373 -8.51 -2.71 7.52
CA LEU A 373 -8.95 -4.02 7.01
C LEU A 373 -8.79 -5.14 8.03
N LEU A 374 -7.78 -5.07 8.90
CA LEU A 374 -7.43 -6.15 9.82
C LEU A 374 -8.60 -6.60 10.73
N PRO A 375 -9.36 -5.70 11.38
CA PRO A 375 -10.51 -6.11 12.20
C PRO A 375 -11.59 -6.83 11.38
N CYS A 376 -11.74 -6.47 10.10
CA CYS A 376 -12.77 -7.05 9.23
C CYS A 376 -12.43 -8.48 8.81
N PHE A 377 -11.15 -8.79 8.60
CA PHE A 377 -10.68 -10.16 8.30
C PHE A 377 -11.02 -11.12 9.42
N HIS A 378 -10.85 -10.70 10.67
CA HIS A 378 -11.17 -11.50 11.85
C HIS A 378 -12.66 -11.55 12.16
N ALA A 379 -13.42 -10.49 11.86
CA ALA A 379 -14.81 -10.38 12.26
C ALA A 379 -15.80 -11.06 11.30
N TRP A 380 -15.73 -10.76 10.00
CA TRP A 380 -16.83 -11.11 9.09
C TRP A 380 -16.43 -11.44 7.64
N LEU A 381 -15.19 -11.15 7.21
CA LEU A 381 -14.80 -11.38 5.81
C LEU A 381 -14.55 -12.87 5.49
N LEU A 382 -14.19 -13.67 6.50
CA LEU A 382 -13.90 -15.10 6.37
C LEU A 382 -14.96 -15.90 5.58
N PRO A 383 -16.27 -15.87 5.92
CA PRO A 383 -17.29 -16.61 5.18
C PRO A 383 -17.45 -16.14 3.72
N HIS A 384 -17.04 -14.91 3.39
CA HIS A 384 -17.17 -14.36 2.04
C HIS A 384 -16.03 -14.76 1.11
N LEU A 385 -14.91 -15.28 1.63
CA LEU A 385 -13.85 -15.90 0.83
C LEU A 385 -14.34 -17.15 0.08
N ALA A 386 -15.37 -17.82 0.57
CA ALA A 386 -15.97 -18.97 -0.12
C ALA A 386 -17.01 -18.57 -1.20
N THR A 387 -17.38 -17.28 -1.29
CA THR A 387 -18.44 -16.83 -2.19
C THR A 387 -17.85 -16.44 -3.56
N PRO A 388 -18.19 -17.13 -4.66
CA PRO A 388 -17.54 -16.92 -5.97
C PRO A 388 -17.54 -15.47 -6.47
N ALA A 389 -18.63 -14.73 -6.24
CA ALA A 389 -18.74 -13.33 -6.64
C ALA A 389 -17.82 -12.37 -5.86
N LEU A 390 -17.40 -12.75 -4.64
CA LEU A 390 -16.64 -11.91 -3.71
C LEU A 390 -15.17 -12.34 -3.60
N GLN A 391 -14.86 -13.58 -3.98
CA GLN A 391 -13.54 -14.21 -3.92
C GLN A 391 -12.40 -13.31 -4.42
N VAL A 392 -12.53 -12.77 -5.63
CA VAL A 392 -11.50 -11.93 -6.25
C VAL A 392 -11.28 -10.63 -5.47
N VAL A 393 -12.35 -9.98 -5.03
CA VAL A 393 -12.25 -8.69 -4.31
C VAL A 393 -11.66 -8.92 -2.91
N CYS A 394 -12.07 -10.00 -2.24
CA CYS A 394 -11.51 -10.36 -0.94
C CYS A 394 -10.02 -10.73 -1.06
N ALA A 395 -9.64 -11.51 -2.10
CA ALA A 395 -8.24 -11.84 -2.36
C ALA A 395 -7.39 -10.59 -2.60
N ARG A 396 -7.89 -9.61 -3.37
CA ARG A 396 -7.24 -8.31 -3.57
C ARG A 396 -7.07 -7.52 -2.27
N LEU A 397 -8.08 -7.46 -1.42
CA LEU A 397 -8.01 -6.78 -0.12
C LEU A 397 -7.00 -7.45 0.83
N VAL A 398 -7.00 -8.77 0.88
CA VAL A 398 -6.03 -9.55 1.67
C VAL A 398 -4.62 -9.33 1.14
N HIS A 399 -4.44 -9.35 -0.17
CA HIS A 399 -3.16 -9.08 -0.81
C HIS A 399 -2.59 -7.71 -0.44
N MET A 400 -3.42 -6.65 -0.47
CA MET A 400 -3.02 -5.30 -0.04
C MET A 400 -2.55 -5.27 1.42
N HIS A 401 -3.22 -6.02 2.30
CA HIS A 401 -2.80 -6.13 3.70
C HIS A 401 -1.50 -6.90 3.85
N VAL A 402 -1.38 -8.06 3.19
CA VAL A 402 -0.18 -8.92 3.24
C VAL A 402 1.06 -8.20 2.71
N GLN A 403 0.94 -7.43 1.62
CA GLN A 403 2.06 -6.64 1.11
C GLN A 403 2.59 -5.61 2.12
N ARG A 404 1.74 -5.12 3.03
CA ARG A 404 2.11 -4.08 4.01
C ARG A 404 2.51 -4.64 5.37
N PHE A 405 1.80 -5.65 5.87
CA PHE A 405 1.95 -6.18 7.24
C PHE A 405 2.46 -7.63 7.28
N GLY A 406 2.54 -8.30 6.14
CA GLY A 406 2.79 -9.73 6.05
C GLY A 406 1.57 -10.56 6.46
N VAL A 407 1.80 -11.86 6.65
CA VAL A 407 0.75 -12.86 6.90
C VAL A 407 0.54 -13.14 8.41
N VAL A 408 1.40 -12.60 9.29
CA VAL A 408 1.46 -12.94 10.72
C VAL A 408 0.23 -12.46 11.50
N GLU A 409 -0.38 -11.34 11.10
CA GLU A 409 -1.54 -10.76 11.79
C GLU A 409 -2.87 -11.49 11.47
N LEU A 410 -2.86 -12.41 10.51
CA LEU A 410 -4.02 -13.20 10.10
C LEU A 410 -4.12 -14.50 10.92
N SER A 411 -5.35 -14.87 11.32
CA SER A 411 -5.59 -16.11 12.06
C SER A 411 -5.28 -17.34 11.20
N GLU A 412 -4.94 -18.48 11.81
CA GLU A 412 -4.67 -19.71 11.06
C GLU A 412 -5.86 -20.16 10.20
N ASP A 413 -7.08 -20.04 10.72
CA ASP A 413 -8.31 -20.34 9.97
C ASP A 413 -8.46 -19.44 8.73
N PHE A 414 -8.16 -18.14 8.86
CA PHE A 414 -8.22 -17.21 7.75
C PHE A 414 -7.13 -17.49 6.71
N ARG A 415 -5.91 -17.82 7.15
CA ARG A 415 -4.82 -18.21 6.25
C ARG A 415 -5.13 -19.48 5.47
N ALA A 416 -5.72 -20.48 6.12
CA ALA A 416 -6.16 -21.71 5.46
C ALA A 416 -7.24 -21.42 4.42
N ALA A 417 -8.23 -20.58 4.77
CA ALA A 417 -9.31 -20.19 3.85
C ALA A 417 -8.78 -19.41 2.63
N VAL A 418 -7.86 -18.47 2.81
CA VAL A 418 -7.23 -17.73 1.71
C VAL A 418 -6.45 -18.66 0.79
N THR A 419 -5.68 -19.59 1.35
CA THR A 419 -4.92 -20.58 0.57
C THR A 419 -5.85 -21.44 -0.29
N ALA A 420 -6.91 -21.98 0.30
CA ALA A 420 -7.93 -22.74 -0.44
C ALA A 420 -8.61 -21.91 -1.52
N THR A 421 -8.90 -20.64 -1.23
CA THR A 421 -9.53 -19.71 -2.18
C THR A 421 -8.63 -19.44 -3.38
N LEU A 422 -7.35 -19.13 -3.17
CA LEU A 422 -6.39 -18.85 -4.24
C LEU A 422 -6.17 -20.07 -5.14
N GLN A 423 -6.08 -21.27 -4.55
CA GLN A 423 -6.00 -22.52 -5.32
C GLN A 423 -7.25 -22.75 -6.17
N SER A 424 -8.44 -22.48 -5.63
CA SER A 424 -9.69 -22.63 -6.39
C SER A 424 -9.78 -21.63 -7.57
N LEU A 425 -9.34 -20.39 -7.36
CA LEU A 425 -9.42 -19.32 -8.35
C LEU A 425 -8.44 -19.50 -9.52
N ASP A 426 -7.24 -20.02 -9.27
CA ASP A 426 -6.25 -20.31 -10.33
C ASP A 426 -6.76 -21.39 -11.29
N THR A 427 -7.56 -22.35 -10.78
CA THR A 427 -8.17 -23.41 -11.60
C THR A 427 -9.43 -22.97 -12.36
N ALA A 428 -10.17 -21.98 -11.85
CA ALA A 428 -11.48 -21.60 -12.37
C ALA A 428 -11.47 -20.46 -13.40
N THR A 429 -10.39 -19.66 -13.47
CA THR A 429 -10.39 -18.42 -14.28
C THR A 429 -9.90 -18.65 -15.72
N THR A 430 -10.75 -18.29 -16.68
CA THR A 430 -10.47 -18.38 -18.13
C THR A 430 -9.94 -17.09 -18.73
N HIS A 431 -10.11 -15.94 -18.05
CA HIS A 431 -9.67 -14.65 -18.54
C HIS A 431 -8.16 -14.45 -18.29
N PRO A 432 -7.33 -14.25 -19.33
CA PRO A 432 -5.86 -14.25 -19.21
C PRO A 432 -5.33 -13.15 -18.29
N GLY A 433 -5.90 -11.94 -18.37
CA GLY A 433 -5.49 -10.82 -17.49
C GLY A 433 -5.77 -11.06 -15.99
N LEU A 434 -6.98 -11.52 -15.66
CA LEU A 434 -7.35 -11.86 -14.28
C LEU A 434 -6.53 -13.05 -13.76
N LYS A 435 -6.25 -14.03 -14.61
CA LYS A 435 -5.42 -15.18 -14.25
C LYS A 435 -4.00 -14.76 -13.88
N ALA A 436 -3.37 -13.91 -14.68
CA ALA A 436 -2.03 -13.39 -14.38
C ALA A 436 -1.99 -12.60 -13.06
N GLU A 437 -3.02 -11.78 -12.80
CA GLU A 437 -3.15 -11.06 -11.53
C GLU A 437 -3.28 -12.01 -10.33
N LEU A 438 -4.16 -13.01 -10.42
CA LEU A 438 -4.37 -14.00 -9.36
C LEU A 438 -3.13 -14.86 -9.11
N GLN A 439 -2.37 -15.18 -10.17
CA GLN A 439 -1.09 -15.86 -10.03
C GLN A 439 -0.05 -15.00 -9.32
N GLY A 440 -0.01 -13.69 -9.60
CA GLY A 440 0.81 -12.73 -8.86
C GLY A 440 0.44 -12.68 -7.38
N ILE A 441 -0.85 -12.59 -7.07
CA ILE A 441 -1.36 -12.62 -5.69
C ILE A 441 -0.99 -13.94 -4.99
N ALA A 442 -1.15 -15.08 -5.69
CA ALA A 442 -0.81 -16.40 -5.16
C ALA A 442 0.70 -16.56 -4.91
N ALA A 443 1.55 -16.03 -5.79
CA ALA A 443 3.00 -16.03 -5.59
C ALA A 443 3.39 -15.21 -4.36
N THR A 444 2.90 -13.97 -4.25
CA THR A 444 3.15 -13.11 -3.08
C THR A 444 2.64 -13.76 -1.78
N TRP A 445 1.48 -14.42 -1.82
CA TRP A 445 0.97 -15.19 -0.70
C TRP A 445 1.89 -16.35 -0.33
N HIS A 446 2.35 -17.12 -1.32
CA HIS A 446 3.22 -18.26 -1.11
C HIS A 446 4.56 -17.84 -0.47
N ASP A 447 5.19 -16.79 -0.98
CA ASP A 447 6.46 -16.26 -0.47
C ASP A 447 6.36 -15.94 1.03
N HIS A 448 5.31 -15.21 1.44
CA HIS A 448 5.09 -14.86 2.84
C HIS A 448 4.68 -16.04 3.73
N THR A 449 4.01 -17.06 3.19
CA THR A 449 3.69 -18.28 3.96
C THR A 449 4.91 -19.18 4.15
N CYS A 450 5.78 -19.31 3.13
CA CYS A 450 7.01 -20.11 3.19
C CYS A 450 8.04 -19.52 4.15
N GLU A 451 8.19 -18.19 4.21
CA GLU A 451 9.04 -17.53 5.22
C GLU A 451 8.63 -17.88 6.66
N ILE A 452 7.32 -18.06 6.91
CA ILE A 452 6.79 -18.44 8.23
C ILE A 452 7.08 -19.92 8.52
N ASP A 453 6.96 -20.79 7.52
CA ASP A 453 7.22 -22.22 7.69
C ASP A 453 8.72 -22.51 7.84
N ASP A 454 9.61 -21.77 7.18
CA ASP A 454 11.05 -21.90 7.35
C ASP A 454 11.50 -21.39 8.73
N THR A 455 10.93 -20.30 9.23
CA THR A 455 11.17 -19.83 10.60
C THR A 455 10.60 -20.80 11.66
N ARG A 456 9.44 -21.42 11.41
CA ARG A 456 8.89 -22.49 12.27
C ARG A 456 9.71 -23.78 12.19
N ARG A 457 10.22 -24.18 11.02
CA ARG A 457 11.08 -25.37 10.84
C ARG A 457 12.43 -25.22 11.52
N ILE A 458 13.06 -24.04 11.44
CA ILE A 458 14.30 -23.74 12.17
C ILE A 458 14.05 -23.79 13.69
N ALA A 459 12.91 -23.29 14.15
CA ALA A 459 12.53 -23.38 15.56
C ALA A 459 12.18 -24.81 16.02
N SER A 460 11.60 -25.66 15.15
CA SER A 460 11.24 -27.05 15.48
C SER A 460 12.38 -28.05 15.27
N ALA A 461 13.39 -27.73 14.44
CA ALA A 461 14.58 -28.55 14.23
C ALA A 461 15.69 -28.31 15.28
N GLY A 462 15.52 -27.32 16.17
CA GLY A 462 16.49 -26.91 17.19
C GLY A 462 16.48 -27.73 18.49
N SER A 463 16.10 -29.00 18.47
CA SER A 463 16.14 -29.87 19.67
C SER A 463 16.99 -31.13 19.45
N LEU A 464 18.26 -30.96 19.07
CA LEU A 464 19.33 -31.93 19.35
C LEU A 464 20.68 -31.32 18.91
N MET A 465 21.29 -30.53 19.79
CA MET A 465 22.76 -30.44 20.04
C MET A 465 23.08 -29.13 20.78
N THR A 466 23.53 -29.30 22.01
CA THR A 466 23.97 -28.25 22.94
C THR A 466 25.45 -27.91 22.79
N SER A 467 25.78 -26.67 23.16
CA SER A 467 27.10 -26.03 23.29
C SER A 467 27.64 -25.45 21.98
N THR A 468 27.87 -24.14 21.83
CA THR A 468 28.42 -23.16 22.77
C THR A 468 27.71 -21.81 22.71
N ALA A 469 27.55 -21.18 23.88
CA ALA A 469 27.01 -19.84 24.04
C ALA A 469 27.96 -18.78 23.46
N GLU A 470 27.54 -18.08 22.39
CA GLU A 470 27.81 -16.67 22.08
C GLU A 470 27.19 -16.33 20.71
N SER A 471 25.89 -16.09 20.71
CA SER A 471 25.16 -15.20 19.77
C SER A 471 23.67 -15.43 19.99
N TRP A 472 23.09 -14.60 20.85
CA TRP A 472 21.66 -14.38 20.78
C TRP A 472 21.35 -13.80 19.40
N PRO A 473 20.47 -14.39 18.58
CA PRO A 473 19.89 -13.65 17.48
C PRO A 473 18.94 -12.63 18.12
N VAL A 474 19.36 -11.37 18.10
CA VAL A 474 18.52 -10.24 18.48
C VAL A 474 17.22 -10.34 17.67
N LEU A 475 16.11 -10.50 18.38
CA LEU A 475 14.75 -10.41 17.86
C LEU A 475 14.60 -9.22 16.89
N PRO A 476 14.19 -9.41 15.62
CA PRO A 476 13.83 -8.29 14.74
C PRO A 476 12.53 -7.56 15.16
N SER A 477 11.87 -8.00 16.25
CA SER A 477 10.53 -7.54 16.62
C SER A 477 10.48 -6.33 17.56
N LEU A 478 11.61 -5.75 17.98
CA LEU A 478 11.64 -4.52 18.80
C LEU A 478 12.27 -3.30 18.11
N GLN A 479 12.83 -3.43 16.90
CA GLN A 479 13.39 -2.29 16.16
C GLN A 479 12.51 -1.74 15.03
N ARG A 480 11.42 -2.42 14.62
CA ARG A 480 10.47 -1.83 13.65
C ARG A 480 9.51 -0.79 14.27
N ALA A 481 9.46 -0.66 15.59
CA ALA A 481 8.63 0.33 16.27
C ALA A 481 9.33 1.69 16.50
N SER A 482 10.63 1.85 16.18
CA SER A 482 11.41 3.02 16.61
C SER A 482 12.03 3.89 15.50
N ARG A 483 11.73 3.66 14.22
CA ARG A 483 12.10 4.62 13.15
C ARG A 483 10.92 4.89 12.23
N ARG A 484 9.93 5.61 12.76
CA ARG A 484 9.14 6.53 11.95
C ARG A 484 10.02 7.74 11.68
N HIS A 485 10.60 7.83 10.49
CA HIS A 485 10.80 9.10 9.80
C HIS A 485 10.53 8.82 8.32
N SER A 486 9.61 9.60 7.78
CA SER A 486 9.47 9.93 6.37
C SER A 486 10.81 9.87 5.64
N ASP A 487 10.83 9.21 4.48
CA ASP A 487 11.88 9.23 3.43
C ASP A 487 12.31 7.82 3.02
N SER A 488 11.38 7.07 2.43
CA SER A 488 11.68 6.04 1.43
C SER A 488 10.38 5.74 0.68
N ILE A 489 9.95 6.74 -0.09
CA ILE A 489 8.88 6.60 -1.06
C ILE A 489 9.57 6.18 -2.36
N VAL A 490 9.27 4.94 -2.79
CA VAL A 490 9.09 4.48 -4.19
C VAL A 490 10.31 3.79 -4.87
N PRO A 491 10.08 2.71 -5.69
CA PRO A 491 8.94 2.62 -6.60
C PRO A 491 7.84 1.58 -6.37
N LEU A 492 6.88 2.00 -5.53
CA LEU A 492 5.44 1.74 -5.72
C LEU A 492 4.89 2.35 -7.04
N ALA A 493 5.68 3.17 -7.75
CA ALA A 493 5.28 3.80 -9.02
C ALA A 493 5.15 2.80 -10.17
N MET A 494 6.00 1.77 -10.25
CA MET A 494 6.03 0.87 -11.42
C MET A 494 4.88 -0.16 -11.38
N THR A 495 4.60 -0.69 -10.18
CA THR A 495 3.44 -1.56 -9.93
C THR A 495 2.13 -0.78 -9.99
N SER A 496 2.08 0.46 -9.48
CA SER A 496 0.89 1.31 -9.66
C SER A 496 0.70 1.77 -11.10
N HIS A 497 1.75 1.89 -11.92
CA HIS A 497 1.60 2.18 -13.35
C HIS A 497 1.04 1.00 -14.15
N LEU A 498 1.50 -0.21 -13.88
CA LEU A 498 0.98 -1.44 -14.50
C LEU A 498 -0.48 -1.69 -14.10
N ILE A 499 -0.85 -1.38 -12.86
CA ILE A 499 -2.24 -1.47 -12.38
C ILE A 499 -3.10 -0.34 -12.99
N LYS A 500 -2.59 0.90 -13.11
CA LYS A 500 -3.28 2.00 -13.80
C LYS A 500 -3.52 1.70 -15.29
N LEU A 501 -2.55 1.07 -15.97
CA LEU A 501 -2.69 0.61 -17.36
C LEU A 501 -3.74 -0.50 -17.51
N SER A 502 -3.86 -1.40 -16.53
CA SER A 502 -4.89 -2.44 -16.52
C SER A 502 -6.30 -1.89 -16.30
N ALA A 503 -6.44 -0.76 -15.60
CA ALA A 503 -7.71 -0.10 -15.32
C ALA A 503 -8.16 0.86 -16.44
N SER A 504 -7.26 1.24 -17.35
CA SER A 504 -7.53 2.14 -18.48
C SER A 504 -7.85 1.44 -19.80
N LEU A 505 -7.87 0.11 -19.86
CA LEU A 505 -8.27 -0.62 -21.06
C LEU A 505 -9.81 -0.65 -21.15
N PRO A 506 -10.43 -0.07 -22.21
CA PRO A 506 -11.79 -0.42 -22.57
C PRO A 506 -11.81 -1.90 -23.01
N ALA A 507 -12.92 -2.58 -22.74
CA ALA A 507 -13.13 -3.99 -23.02
C ALA A 507 -12.48 -4.48 -24.33
N LEU A 508 -11.60 -5.48 -24.20
CA LEU A 508 -11.37 -6.54 -25.18
C LEU A 508 -11.83 -7.84 -24.56
#